data_AF-A0A7J8YWQ2-F1
#
_entry.id   AF-A0A7J8YWQ2-F1
#
_cell.length_a   1.000
_cell.length_b   1.000
_cell.length_c   1.000
_cell.angle_alpha   90.00
_cell.angle_beta   90.00
_cell.angle_gamma   90.00
#
_symmetry.space_group_name_H-M   'P 1'
#
loop_
_entity.id
_entity.type
_entity.pdbx_description
1 polymer ?
#
loop_
_entity_poly.entity_id
_entity_poly.type
_entity_poly.pdbx_seq_one_letter_code
_entity_poly.pdbx_strand_id
1 'polypeptide(L)'
;MSPSSAAAFLRFTFWTLLISPAVSLTCSTQKFNKNQVFSTCIDLPSLSSYLHFTYDSPIATLSVAFVATPPKSGGWIAWAINPKATGMVGSQALVAYKNSTTGVPVVRTYDISSYSSIVPKDLSFAVWDKTAESRSDGSLVIFAKIKVTEDLAASGKINQ
;
A
#
# COMPACT_ATOMS: atom_id res chain seq x y z
N MET A 1 -2.60 -68.91 10.71
CA MET A 1 -2.56 -68.53 9.28
C MET A 1 -3.95 -68.03 8.94
N SER A 2 -4.26 -66.80 8.56
CA SER A 2 -3.50 -65.60 8.22
C SER A 2 -4.46 -64.40 8.43
N PRO A 3 -3.98 -63.16 8.67
CA PRO A 3 -4.82 -61.98 8.76
C PRO A 3 -4.98 -61.32 7.37
N SER A 4 -6.03 -60.52 7.19
CA SER A 4 -6.29 -59.52 6.12
C SER A 4 -7.70 -59.74 5.55
N SER A 5 -8.57 -58.76 5.34
CA SER A 5 -8.32 -57.46 4.72
C SER A 5 -9.42 -56.48 5.13
N ALA A 6 -9.21 -55.66 6.15
CA ALA A 6 -10.16 -54.56 6.45
C ALA A 6 -9.46 -53.25 6.87
N ALA A 7 -8.16 -53.28 7.12
CA ALA A 7 -7.41 -52.12 7.61
C ALA A 7 -6.75 -51.26 6.52
N ALA A 8 -6.94 -51.61 5.23
CA ALA A 8 -6.24 -50.95 4.13
C ALA A 8 -6.96 -49.73 3.55
N PHE A 9 -8.27 -49.57 3.77
CA PHE A 9 -9.04 -48.49 3.13
C PHE A 9 -9.15 -47.20 3.97
N LEU A 10 -8.75 -47.22 5.24
CA LEU A 10 -8.84 -46.05 6.13
C LEU A 10 -7.54 -45.25 6.28
N ARG A 11 -6.55 -45.47 5.40
CA ARG A 11 -5.27 -44.75 5.43
C ARG A 11 -4.99 -43.87 4.23
N PHE A 12 -5.90 -43.78 3.26
CA PHE A 12 -5.72 -42.94 2.07
C PHE A 12 -6.49 -41.61 2.08
N THR A 13 -7.34 -41.36 3.08
CA THR A 13 -8.18 -40.14 3.16
C THR A 13 -7.60 -39.00 3.99
N PHE A 14 -6.44 -39.19 4.65
CA PHE A 14 -5.85 -38.15 5.51
C PHE A 14 -4.70 -37.35 4.86
N TRP A 15 -4.38 -37.61 3.58
CA TRP A 15 -3.29 -36.92 2.87
C TRP A 15 -3.75 -35.79 1.94
N THR A 16 -5.05 -35.56 1.77
CA THR A 16 -5.59 -34.55 0.84
C THR A 16 -5.85 -33.17 1.47
N LEU A 17 -5.53 -32.96 2.75
CA LEU A 17 -5.89 -31.76 3.51
C LEU A 17 -4.76 -30.73 3.73
N LEU A 18 -3.59 -30.88 3.09
CA LEU A 18 -2.44 -29.98 3.27
C LEU A 18 -2.12 -29.09 2.08
N ILE A 19 -3.04 -28.94 1.11
CA ILE A 19 -2.91 -27.88 0.10
C ILE A 19 -3.51 -26.61 0.71
N SER A 20 -2.72 -25.92 1.55
CA SER A 20 -3.05 -24.53 1.89
C SER A 20 -3.11 -23.75 0.59
N PRO A 21 -4.21 -23.06 0.26
CA PRO A 21 -4.23 -22.14 -0.86
C PRO A 21 -3.19 -21.05 -0.55
N ALA A 22 -2.03 -21.13 -1.19
CA ALA A 22 -1.09 -20.03 -1.21
C ALA A 22 -1.77 -18.92 -2.02
N VAL A 23 -2.34 -17.93 -1.32
CA VAL A 23 -2.83 -16.72 -1.96
C VAL A 23 -1.61 -16.01 -2.54
N SER A 24 -1.46 -16.09 -3.86
CA SER A 24 -0.39 -15.37 -4.56
C SER A 24 -0.74 -13.88 -4.53
N LEU A 25 0.03 -13.10 -3.78
CA LEU A 25 -0.13 -11.66 -3.76
C LEU A 25 0.33 -11.07 -5.09
N THR A 26 -0.57 -10.37 -5.78
CA THR A 26 -0.24 -9.72 -7.06
C THR A 26 0.74 -8.58 -6.83
N CYS A 27 0.67 -7.92 -5.68
CA CYS A 27 1.58 -6.88 -5.27
C CYS A 27 3.07 -7.32 -5.34
N SER A 28 3.39 -8.61 -5.11
CA SER A 28 4.77 -9.13 -5.18
C SER A 28 5.41 -9.03 -6.58
N THR A 29 4.57 -8.92 -7.61
CA THR A 29 4.98 -8.69 -9.01
C THR A 29 5.41 -7.25 -9.26
N GLN A 30 4.99 -6.31 -8.43
CA GLN A 30 5.35 -4.90 -8.56
C GLN A 30 6.84 -4.73 -8.26
N LYS A 31 7.58 -4.18 -9.23
CA LYS A 31 9.01 -3.91 -9.11
C LYS A 31 9.25 -2.40 -9.03
N PHE A 32 10.28 -2.04 -8.28
CA PHE A 32 10.71 -0.66 -8.09
C PHE A 32 12.17 -0.52 -8.53
N ASN A 33 12.50 0.66 -9.03
CA ASN A 33 13.86 0.98 -9.46
C ASN A 33 14.77 1.22 -8.24
N LYS A 34 16.09 1.32 -8.47
CA LYS A 34 17.08 1.80 -7.48
C LYS A 34 17.20 1.00 -6.17
N ASN A 35 17.10 -0.34 -6.23
CA ASN A 35 17.25 -1.22 -5.06
C ASN A 35 16.28 -0.91 -3.90
N GLN A 36 15.13 -0.29 -4.19
CA GLN A 36 14.10 -0.08 -3.18
C GLN A 36 13.37 -1.39 -2.89
N VAL A 37 13.71 -2.00 -1.75
CA VAL A 37 13.11 -3.25 -1.27
C VAL A 37 12.20 -2.94 -0.09
N PHE A 38 10.98 -3.45 -0.15
CA PHE A 38 10.00 -3.35 0.92
C PHE A 38 9.78 -4.72 1.57
N SER A 39 9.73 -4.78 2.89
CA SER A 39 9.54 -6.05 3.62
C SER A 39 8.10 -6.54 3.59
N THR A 40 7.15 -5.62 3.42
CA THR A 40 5.71 -5.92 3.40
C THR A 40 5.06 -5.38 2.13
N CYS A 41 4.03 -6.09 1.69
CA CYS A 41 3.31 -5.85 0.45
C CYS A 41 1.87 -6.32 0.62
N ILE A 42 0.89 -5.52 0.20
CA ILE A 42 -0.53 -5.86 0.24
C ILE A 42 -1.23 -5.48 -1.07
N ASP A 43 -2.10 -6.36 -1.54
CA ASP A 43 -3.11 -6.04 -2.54
C ASP A 43 -4.24 -5.26 -1.86
N LEU A 44 -4.60 -4.09 -2.41
CA LEU A 44 -5.72 -3.32 -1.90
C LEU A 44 -7.02 -3.76 -2.58
N PRO A 45 -8.18 -3.68 -1.89
CA PRO A 45 -9.43 -4.29 -2.36
C PRO A 45 -10.02 -3.63 -3.61
N SER A 46 -9.54 -2.46 -4.00
CA SER A 46 -10.09 -1.71 -5.13
C SER A 46 -8.99 -1.02 -5.95
N LEU A 47 -9.39 -0.58 -7.15
CA LEU A 47 -8.57 0.23 -8.06
C LEU A 47 -7.29 -0.45 -8.56
N SER A 48 -7.19 -1.78 -8.45
CA SER A 48 -6.00 -2.55 -8.81
C SER A 48 -4.72 -1.91 -8.24
N SER A 49 -4.81 -1.57 -6.96
CA SER A 49 -3.80 -0.78 -6.26
C SER A 49 -3.04 -1.62 -5.24
N TYR A 50 -1.80 -1.23 -4.98
CA TYR A 50 -0.86 -2.01 -4.19
C TYR A 50 -0.14 -1.09 -3.21
N LEU A 51 0.03 -1.56 -1.97
CA LEU A 51 0.81 -0.86 -0.97
C LEU A 51 1.99 -1.73 -0.55
N HIS A 52 3.18 -1.16 -0.66
CA HIS A 52 4.42 -1.74 -0.17
C HIS A 52 4.97 -0.86 0.94
N PHE A 53 5.49 -1.48 1.99
CA PHE A 53 6.06 -0.72 3.08
C PHE A 53 7.10 -1.51 3.88
N THR A 54 7.99 -0.76 4.52
CA THR A 54 8.93 -1.25 5.54
C THR A 54 8.87 -0.29 6.70
N TYR A 55 8.71 -0.81 7.92
CA TYR A 55 8.81 -0.03 9.14
C TYR A 55 10.17 -0.28 9.80
N ASP A 56 10.93 0.80 9.98
CA ASP A 56 12.16 0.81 10.76
C ASP A 56 11.83 1.29 12.18
N SER A 57 11.70 0.34 13.10
CA SER A 57 11.30 0.60 14.49
C SER A 57 12.31 1.44 15.27
N PRO A 58 13.64 1.20 15.21
CA PRO A 58 14.64 2.02 15.90
C PRO A 58 14.52 3.53 15.63
N ILE A 59 14.18 3.93 14.40
CA ILE A 59 14.02 5.35 14.03
C ILE A 59 12.56 5.74 13.79
N ALA A 60 11.60 4.87 14.11
CA ALA A 60 10.17 5.04 13.92
C ALA A 60 9.80 5.61 12.53
N THR A 61 10.35 5.02 11.48
CA THR A 61 10.17 5.49 10.10
C THR A 61 9.45 4.45 9.26
N LEU A 62 8.34 4.85 8.65
CA LEU A 62 7.61 4.06 7.66
C LEU A 62 8.03 4.51 6.26
N SER A 63 8.69 3.61 5.53
CA SER A 63 8.95 3.80 4.10
C SER A 63 7.80 3.18 3.31
N VAL A 64 7.20 3.91 2.38
CA VAL A 64 6.05 3.44 1.60
C VAL A 64 6.30 3.55 0.10
N ALA A 65 5.74 2.61 -0.66
CA ALA A 65 5.47 2.73 -2.08
C ALA A 65 4.01 2.34 -2.36
N PHE A 66 3.23 3.29 -2.86
CA PHE A 66 1.85 3.06 -3.26
C PHE A 66 1.74 3.10 -4.78
N VAL A 67 1.15 2.08 -5.37
CA VAL A 67 0.99 1.92 -6.82
C VAL A 67 -0.49 1.92 -7.17
N ALA A 68 -0.88 2.72 -8.15
CA ALA A 68 -2.21 2.66 -8.73
C ALA A 68 -2.21 3.25 -10.15
N THR A 69 -3.21 2.89 -10.96
CA THR A 69 -3.44 3.52 -12.25
C THR A 69 -4.44 4.67 -12.08
N PRO A 70 -4.10 5.91 -12.50
CA PRO A 70 -5.05 7.02 -12.49
C PRO A 70 -6.32 6.65 -13.29
N PRO A 71 -7.52 7.06 -12.84
CA PRO A 71 -8.77 6.75 -13.55
C PRO A 71 -8.86 7.29 -14.98
N LYS A 72 -8.05 8.30 -15.31
CA LYS A 72 -7.97 8.94 -16.64
C LYS A 72 -6.53 9.32 -16.94
N SER A 73 -6.19 9.39 -18.23
CA SER A 73 -4.90 9.92 -18.67
C SER A 73 -4.69 11.34 -18.13
N GLY A 74 -3.49 11.63 -17.60
CA GLY A 74 -3.17 12.88 -16.92
C GLY A 74 -3.83 13.05 -15.54
N GLY A 75 -4.52 12.02 -15.04
CA GLY A 75 -5.10 12.01 -13.70
C GLY A 75 -4.07 11.87 -12.58
N TRP A 76 -4.57 11.60 -11.38
CA TRP A 76 -3.79 11.50 -10.16
C TRP A 76 -4.12 10.21 -9.41
N ILE A 77 -3.23 9.83 -8.49
CA ILE A 77 -3.44 8.79 -7.50
C ILE A 77 -3.16 9.35 -6.10
N ALA A 78 -3.77 8.78 -5.08
CA ALA A 78 -3.54 9.21 -3.71
C ALA A 78 -3.53 8.04 -2.73
N TRP A 79 -2.72 8.20 -1.69
CA TRP A 79 -2.75 7.36 -0.49
C TRP A 79 -2.73 8.26 0.74
N ALA A 80 -3.49 7.91 1.77
CA ALA A 80 -3.71 8.79 2.91
C ALA A 80 -3.70 8.03 4.24
N ILE A 81 -3.38 8.78 5.30
CA ILE A 81 -3.50 8.33 6.68
C ILE A 81 -4.63 9.14 7.34
N ASN A 82 -5.39 8.50 8.21
CA ASN A 82 -6.58 9.06 8.86
C ASN A 82 -6.32 9.36 10.35
N PRO A 83 -5.52 10.39 10.71
CA PRO A 83 -5.17 10.65 12.10
C PRO A 83 -6.32 11.21 12.94
N LYS A 84 -7.33 11.84 12.31
CA LYS A 84 -8.42 12.55 13.03
C LYS A 84 -9.74 11.80 13.01
N ALA A 85 -10.10 11.19 11.88
CA ALA A 85 -11.38 10.51 11.67
C ALA A 85 -11.27 9.49 10.54
N THR A 86 -12.15 8.49 10.51
CA THR A 86 -12.26 7.55 9.39
C THR A 86 -12.99 8.22 8.22
N GLY A 87 -12.43 8.07 7.01
CA GLY A 87 -13.00 8.62 5.78
C GLY A 87 -12.11 9.69 5.16
N MET A 88 -12.61 10.36 4.12
CA MET A 88 -11.81 11.36 3.40
C MET A 88 -11.61 12.64 4.22
N VAL A 89 -12.65 13.12 4.91
CA VAL A 89 -12.54 14.26 5.83
C VAL A 89 -11.81 13.82 7.09
N GLY A 90 -10.76 14.54 7.45
CA GLY A 90 -9.83 14.18 8.52
C GLY A 90 -8.61 13.40 8.05
N SER A 91 -8.54 13.06 6.76
CA SER A 91 -7.38 12.37 6.16
C SER A 91 -6.25 13.34 5.80
N GLN A 92 -5.03 12.80 5.84
CA GLN A 92 -3.80 13.48 5.44
C GLN A 92 -3.13 12.67 4.34
N ALA A 93 -3.13 13.23 3.13
CA ALA A 93 -2.92 12.50 1.89
C ALA A 93 -1.61 12.88 1.19
N LEU A 94 -0.99 11.88 0.57
CA LEU A 94 0.01 12.01 -0.48
C LEU A 94 -0.70 11.84 -1.83
N VAL A 95 -0.54 12.80 -2.72
CA VAL A 95 -1.17 12.78 -4.06
C VAL A 95 -0.08 12.88 -5.11
N ALA A 96 -0.02 11.91 -6.01
CA ALA A 96 0.86 11.96 -7.18
C ALA A 96 0.10 12.25 -8.47
N TYR A 97 0.70 13.10 -9.30
CA TYR A 97 0.20 13.45 -10.62
C TYR A 97 1.37 13.90 -11.50
N LYS A 98 1.16 13.89 -12.83
CA LYS A 98 2.13 14.48 -13.77
C LYS A 98 1.98 15.98 -13.75
N ASN A 99 3.06 16.71 -13.49
CA ASN A 99 3.07 18.16 -13.60
C ASN A 99 2.68 18.56 -15.03
N SER A 100 1.66 19.41 -15.19
CA SER A 100 1.12 19.77 -16.50
C SER A 100 2.10 20.56 -17.37
N THR A 101 3.07 21.23 -16.77
CA THR A 101 4.07 22.05 -17.46
C THR A 101 5.29 21.23 -17.86
N THR A 102 5.81 20.40 -16.95
CA THR A 102 7.06 19.65 -17.18
C THR A 102 6.84 18.21 -17.61
N GLY A 103 5.64 17.66 -17.45
CA GLY A 103 5.33 16.24 -17.66
C GLY A 103 5.91 15.31 -16.59
N VAL A 104 6.70 15.83 -15.65
CA VAL A 104 7.37 15.03 -14.62
C VAL A 104 6.38 14.67 -13.51
N PRO A 105 6.31 13.40 -13.08
CA PRO A 105 5.49 13.00 -11.94
C PRO A 105 6.00 13.64 -10.63
N VAL A 106 5.08 14.21 -9.85
CA VAL A 106 5.38 14.87 -8.57
C VAL A 106 4.43 14.38 -7.47
N VAL A 107 4.85 14.50 -6.21
CA VAL A 107 4.01 14.23 -5.03
C VAL A 107 3.73 15.54 -4.29
N ARG A 108 2.48 15.76 -3.91
CA ARG A 108 2.03 16.85 -3.03
C ARG A 108 1.28 16.29 -1.82
N THR A 109 1.32 17.02 -0.72
CA THR A 109 0.62 16.67 0.53
C THR A 109 -0.65 17.51 0.69
N TYR A 110 -1.69 16.92 1.30
CA TYR A 110 -2.98 17.57 1.53
C TYR A 110 -3.53 17.18 2.90
N ASP A 111 -3.89 18.17 3.73
CA ASP A 111 -4.63 17.99 4.98
C ASP A 111 -6.13 18.23 4.71
N ILE A 112 -6.87 17.15 4.46
CA ILE A 112 -8.24 17.19 3.96
C ILE A 112 -9.18 17.37 5.15
N SER A 113 -9.40 18.63 5.53
CA SER A 113 -10.30 19.00 6.62
C SER A 113 -11.76 19.20 6.18
N SER A 114 -12.02 19.36 4.88
CA SER A 114 -13.36 19.51 4.29
C SER A 114 -13.32 19.26 2.77
N TYR A 115 -14.49 19.16 2.14
CA TYR A 115 -14.62 19.07 0.68
C TYR A 115 -14.61 20.42 -0.04
N SER A 116 -14.71 21.54 0.69
CA SER A 116 -14.86 22.88 0.10
C SER A 116 -13.53 23.53 -0.29
N SER A 117 -12.42 23.12 0.32
CA SER A 117 -11.08 23.65 0.00
C SER A 117 -10.03 22.55 0.09
N ILE A 118 -9.66 22.00 -1.07
CA ILE A 118 -8.61 20.99 -1.21
C ILE A 118 -7.40 21.69 -1.83
N VAL A 119 -6.49 22.14 -0.97
CA VAL A 119 -5.26 22.82 -1.37
C VAL A 119 -4.04 22.13 -0.75
N PRO A 120 -2.87 22.16 -1.41
CA PRO A 120 -1.65 21.58 -0.85
C PRO A 120 -1.34 22.18 0.51
N LYS A 121 -0.98 21.31 1.48
CA LYS A 121 -0.64 21.70 2.84
C LYS A 121 0.30 20.67 3.47
N ASP A 122 1.09 21.10 4.44
CA ASP A 122 1.90 20.20 5.25
C ASP A 122 1.02 19.32 6.16
N LEU A 123 1.51 18.11 6.43
CA LEU A 123 0.83 17.13 7.28
C LEU A 123 1.23 17.34 8.74
N SER A 124 0.45 16.79 9.69
CA SER A 124 0.77 16.89 11.11
C SER A 124 1.93 15.97 11.54
N PHE A 125 2.46 15.18 10.61
CA PHE A 125 3.63 14.34 10.80
C PHE A 125 4.65 14.59 9.69
N ALA A 126 5.92 14.39 10.00
CA ALA A 126 7.00 14.62 9.04
C ALA A 126 6.93 13.61 7.89
N VAL A 127 7.00 14.14 6.66
CA VAL A 127 7.12 13.34 5.44
C VAL A 127 8.24 13.85 4.56
N TRP A 128 9.20 12.99 4.25
CA TRP A 128 10.37 13.31 3.42
C TRP A 128 10.58 12.26 2.33
N ASP A 129 11.61 12.48 1.49
CA ASP A 129 11.94 11.64 0.34
C ASP A 129 10.74 11.33 -0.57
N LYS A 130 9.86 12.34 -0.73
CA LYS A 130 8.64 12.23 -1.53
C LYS A 130 8.98 12.27 -3.01
N THR A 131 8.75 11.18 -3.74
CA THR A 131 8.94 11.13 -5.18
C THR A 131 7.80 10.37 -5.84
N ALA A 132 7.57 10.64 -7.12
CA ALA A 132 6.64 9.87 -7.92
C ALA A 132 7.33 9.32 -9.17
N GLU A 133 6.87 8.16 -9.62
CA GLU A 133 7.31 7.54 -10.88
C GLU A 133 6.11 7.28 -11.78
N SER A 134 6.33 7.37 -13.09
CA SER A 134 5.36 6.95 -14.11
C SER A 134 5.85 5.69 -14.78
N ARG A 135 4.97 4.70 -14.96
CA ARG A 135 5.28 3.45 -15.63
C ARG A 135 4.69 3.39 -17.04
N SER A 136 5.22 2.48 -17.85
CA SER A 136 4.78 2.25 -19.23
C SER A 136 3.35 1.71 -19.34
N ASP A 137 2.86 1.01 -18.31
CA ASP A 137 1.47 0.54 -18.20
C ASP A 137 0.47 1.64 -17.79
N GLY A 138 0.95 2.89 -17.64
CA GLY A 138 0.14 4.04 -17.25
C GLY A 138 -0.05 4.19 -15.74
N SER A 139 0.44 3.25 -14.93
CA SER A 139 0.41 3.37 -13.47
C SER A 139 1.37 4.45 -12.96
N LEU A 140 1.01 5.02 -11.82
CA LEU A 140 1.86 5.91 -11.03
C LEU A 140 2.29 5.20 -9.75
N VAL A 141 3.46 5.60 -9.24
CA VAL A 141 3.96 5.17 -7.94
C VAL A 141 4.20 6.40 -7.07
N ILE A 142 3.72 6.38 -5.82
CA ILE A 142 4.09 7.33 -4.77
C ILE A 142 5.14 6.68 -3.89
N PHE A 143 6.29 7.31 -3.71
CA PHE A 143 7.26 6.97 -2.67
C PHE A 143 7.30 8.05 -1.62
N ALA A 144 7.41 7.66 -0.35
CA ALA A 144 7.63 8.58 0.76
C ALA A 144 8.23 7.86 1.98
N LYS A 145 8.85 8.64 2.86
CA LYS A 145 9.14 8.25 4.24
C LYS A 145 8.33 9.09 5.20
N ILE A 146 7.77 8.44 6.22
CA ILE A 146 6.87 9.05 7.20
C ILE A 146 7.42 8.78 8.60
N LYS A 147 7.47 9.82 9.43
CA LYS A 147 7.78 9.66 10.85
C LYS A 147 6.51 9.17 11.53
N VAL A 148 6.57 7.99 12.13
CA VAL A 148 5.48 7.43 12.92
C VAL A 148 5.67 7.90 14.36
N THR A 149 4.99 8.98 14.74
CA THR A 149 4.93 9.42 16.15
C THR A 149 4.03 8.49 16.95
N GLU A 150 4.15 8.53 18.28
CA GLU A 150 3.28 7.75 19.18
C GLU A 150 1.80 8.07 18.94
N ASP A 151 1.46 9.36 18.81
CA ASP A 151 0.10 9.81 18.49
C ASP A 151 -0.39 9.26 17.14
N LEU A 152 0.49 9.19 16.13
CA LEU A 152 0.14 8.66 14.81
C LEU A 152 -0.07 7.14 14.87
N ALA A 153 0.75 6.43 15.63
CA ALA A 153 0.57 4.99 15.84
C ALA A 153 -0.71 4.68 16.63
N ALA A 154 -1.06 5.50 17.62
CA ALA A 154 -2.26 5.33 18.44
C ALA A 154 -3.56 5.68 17.69
N SER A 155 -3.51 6.69 16.80
CA SER A 155 -4.64 7.10 15.96
C SER A 155 -4.76 6.26 14.67
N GLY A 156 -3.66 5.69 14.21
CA GLY A 156 -3.58 4.90 12.99
C GLY A 156 -4.33 3.57 13.10
N LYS A 157 -5.54 3.52 12.56
CA LYS A 157 -6.14 2.25 12.14
C LYS A 157 -5.81 2.05 10.67
N ILE A 158 -5.39 0.85 10.26
CA ILE A 158 -5.51 0.45 8.86
C ILE A 158 -6.99 0.16 8.64
N ASN A 159 -7.75 1.22 8.37
CA ASN A 159 -9.13 1.12 7.88
C ASN A 159 -9.05 0.91 6.37
N GLN A 160 -9.15 -0.36 5.95
CA GLN A 160 -9.65 -0.71 4.62
C GLN A 160 -11.16 -0.86 4.69
#